data_AF-A0A354UUA6-F1
#
_entry.id   AF-A0A354UUA6-F1
#
_cell.length_a   1.000
_cell.length_b   1.000
_cell.length_c   1.000
_cell.angle_alpha   90.00
_cell.angle_beta   90.00
_cell.angle_gamma   90.00
#
_symmetry.space_group_name_H-M   'P 1'
#
loop_
_entity.id
_entity.type
_entity.pdbx_description
1 polymer ?
#
loop_
_entity_poly.entity_id
_entity_poly.type
_entity_poly.pdbx_seq_one_letter_code
_entity_poly.pdbx_strand_id
1 'polypeptide(L)' 'MKISKRSAQQIVEEIGKLVKQNINLMDETGRIIASNDHARVGNFHTGAYRVIQNHLSEYYITP' A
#
# COMPACT_ATOMS: atom_id res chain seq x y z
N MET A 1 11.10 8.35 1.70
CA MET A 1 11.34 8.10 0.26
C MET A 1 10.26 8.84 -0.51
N LYS A 2 10.60 9.60 -1.56
CA LYS A 2 9.59 10.25 -2.42
C LYS A 2 9.60 9.56 -3.79
N ILE A 3 8.54 8.83 -4.09
CA ILE A 3 8.32 8.17 -5.38
C ILE A 3 7.17 8.87 -6.12
N SER A 4 7.26 8.94 -7.45
CA SER A 4 6.16 9.49 -8.24
C SER A 4 4.94 8.56 -8.20
N LYS A 5 3.72 9.11 -8.29
CA LYS A 5 2.48 8.30 -8.38
C LYS A 5 2.53 7.30 -9.54
N ARG A 6 3.12 7.70 -10.67
CA ARG A 6 3.32 6.82 -11.84
C ARG A 6 4.20 5.63 -11.50
N SER A 7 5.35 5.87 -10.88
CA SER A 7 6.28 4.80 -10.51
C SER A 7 5.69 3.89 -9.43
N ALA A 8 4.98 4.46 -8.46
CA ALA A 8 4.24 3.70 -7.44
C ALA A 8 3.22 2.75 -8.08
N GLN A 9 2.45 3.24 -9.05
CA GLN A 9 1.46 2.44 -9.77
C GLN A 9 2.11 1.32 -10.59
N GLN A 10 3.19 1.62 -11.31
CA GLN A 10 3.95 0.61 -12.06
C GLN A 10 4.48 -0.50 -11.15
N ILE A 11 5.00 -0.17 -9.96
CA ILE A 11 5.47 -1.17 -8.99
C ILE A 11 4.33 -2.10 -8.57
N VAL A 12 3.19 -1.53 -8.19
CA VAL A 12 2.03 -2.31 -7.73
C VAL A 12 1.50 -3.23 -8.83
N GLU A 13 1.48 -2.76 -10.08
CA GLU A 13 1.06 -3.58 -11.23
C GLU A 13 2.01 -4.74 -11.51
N GLU A 14 3.33 -4.50 -11.51
CA GLU A 14 4.31 -5.54 -11.79
C GLU A 14 4.40 -6.58 -10.67
N ILE A 15 4.39 -6.15 -9.40
CA ILE A 15 4.37 -7.07 -8.26
C ILE A 15 3.05 -7.85 -8.24
N GLY A 16 1.92 -7.17 -8.44
CA GLY A 16 0.59 -7.81 -8.45
C GLY A 16 0.49 -8.93 -9.48
N LYS A 17 1.06 -8.74 -10.69
CA LYS A 17 1.15 -9.79 -11.72
C LYS A 17 1.96 -11.00 -11.24
N LEU A 18 3.09 -10.76 -10.58
CA LEU A 18 4.00 -11.82 -10.12
C LEU A 18 3.38 -12.65 -8.99
N VAL A 19 2.79 -12.00 -7.99
CA VAL A 19 2.25 -12.65 -6.78
C VAL A 19 0.79 -13.11 -6.95
N LYS A 20 0.13 -12.68 -8.03
CA LYS A 20 -1.28 -12.97 -8.35
C LYS A 20 -2.25 -12.56 -7.23
N GLN A 21 -1.98 -11.43 -6.58
CA GLN A 21 -2.79 -10.86 -5.51
C GLN A 21 -2.88 -9.33 -5.64
N ASN A 22 -3.91 -8.73 -5.05
CA ASN A 22 -4.05 -7.28 -4.97
C ASN A 22 -3.05 -6.70 -3.97
N ILE A 23 -2.18 -5.83 -4.46
CA ILE A 23 -1.18 -5.09 -3.70
C ILE A 23 -1.62 -3.63 -3.57
N ASN A 24 -1.30 -3.03 -2.43
CA ASN A 24 -1.42 -1.60 -2.18
C ASN A 24 -0.06 -1.05 -1.78
N LEU A 25 0.22 0.19 -2.16
CA LEU A 25 1.34 0.96 -1.65
C LEU A 25 0.80 2.17 -0.90
N MET A 26 1.34 2.43 0.28
CA MET A 26 0.92 3.53 1.15
C MET A 26 2.04 4.55 1.35
N ASP A 27 1.68 5.80 1.64
CA ASP A 27 2.60 6.82 2.13
C ASP A 27 2.73 6.81 3.67
N GLU A 28 3.59 7.67 4.20
CA GLU A 28 3.85 7.82 5.64
C GLU A 28 2.63 8.26 6.45
N THR A 29 1.58 8.78 5.80
CA THR A 29 0.32 9.15 6.44
C THR A 29 -0.68 7.99 6.50
N GLY A 30 -0.30 6.82 5.96
CA GLY A 30 -1.16 5.65 5.88
C GLY A 30 -2.19 5.73 4.74
N ARG A 31 -2.02 6.63 3.77
CA ARG A 31 -2.90 6.72 2.59
C ARG A 31 -2.38 5.87 1.45
N ILE A 32 -3.30 5.21 0.75
CA ILE A 32 -2.96 4.39 -0.42
C ILE A 32 -2.61 5.33 -1.59
N ILE A 33 -1.37 5.24 -2.08
CA ILE A 33 -0.87 6.05 -3.20
C ILE A 33 -0.85 5.27 -4.53
N ALA A 34 -0.93 3.94 -4.48
CA ALA A 34 -1.10 3.05 -5.63
C ALA A 34 -1.77 1.74 -5.21
N SER A 35 -2.54 1.14 -6.12
CA SER A 35 -3.26 -0.12 -5.87
C SER A 35 -3.56 -0.86 -7.17
N ASN A 36 -3.65 -2.19 -7.14
CA ASN A 36 -4.27 -2.96 -8.22
C ASN A 36 -5.79 -2.72 -8.28
N ASP A 37 -6.41 -2.34 -7.15
CA ASP A 37 -7.79 -1.87 -7.09
C ASP A 37 -7.79 -0.33 -7.07
N HIS A 38 -7.91 0.28 -8.24
CA HIS A 38 -7.82 1.73 -8.40
C HIS A 38 -8.83 2.52 -7.54
N ALA A 39 -9.97 1.92 -7.18
CA ALA A 39 -10.97 2.58 -6.32
C ALA A 39 -10.44 2.81 -4.90
N ARG A 40 -9.34 2.16 -4.51
CA ARG A 40 -8.72 2.32 -3.19
C ARG A 40 -7.73 3.47 -3.10
N VAL A 41 -7.25 3.99 -4.23
CA VAL A 41 -6.26 5.07 -4.22
C VAL A 41 -6.83 6.32 -3.54
N GLY A 42 -6.08 6.88 -2.58
CA GLY A 42 -6.51 8.00 -1.74
C GLY A 42 -7.16 7.60 -0.42
N ASN A 43 -7.67 6.36 -0.32
CA ASN A 43 -8.29 5.87 0.91
C ASN A 43 -7.25 5.72 2.02
N PHE A 44 -7.69 5.97 3.25
CA PHE A 44 -6.89 5.72 4.44
C PHE A 44 -6.86 4.22 4.75
N HIS A 45 -5.67 3.70 5.06
CA HIS A 45 -5.47 2.30 5.39
C HIS A 45 -5.04 2.15 6.86
N THR A 46 -5.99 1.80 7.73
CA THR A 46 -5.77 1.69 9.18
C THR A 46 -4.62 0.76 9.55
N GLY A 47 -4.45 -0.38 8.86
CA GLY A 47 -3.34 -1.30 9.11
C GLY A 47 -1.96 -0.65 8.91
N ALA A 48 -1.74 0.03 7.77
CA ALA A 48 -0.50 0.75 7.49
C ALA A 48 -0.24 1.85 8.53
N TYR A 49 -1.26 2.62 8.90
CA TYR A 49 -1.13 3.64 9.93
C TYR A 49 -0.70 3.04 11.29
N ARG A 50 -1.26 1.89 11.70
CA ARG A 50 -0.87 1.20 12.94
C ARG A 50 0.57 0.71 12.93
N VAL A 51 1.05 0.18 11.80
CA VAL A 51 2.45 -0.24 11.63
C VAL A 51 3.38 0.95 11.86
N ILE A 52 3.08 2.08 11.21
CA ILE A 52 3.90 3.30 11.30
C ILE A 52 3.88 3.87 12.72
N GLN A 53 2.70 4.10 13.30
CA GLN A 53 2.56 4.73 14.62
C GLN A 53 3.23 3.90 15.73
N ASN A 54 3.06 2.58 15.68
CA ASN A 54 3.58 1.70 16.72
C ASN A 54 4.98 1.16 16.40
N HIS A 55 5.60 1.60 15.30
CA HIS A 55 6.94 1.16 14.86
C HIS A 55 7.05 -0.37 14.77
N LEU A 56 6.00 -1.02 14.25
CA LEU A 56 5.97 -2.47 14.10
C LEU A 56 6.82 -2.90 12.90
N SER A 57 7.50 -4.03 13.02
CA SER A 57 8.17 -4.66 11.88
C SER A 57 7.17 -5.20 10.85
N GLU A 58 6.03 -5.70 11.32
CA GLU A 58 4.96 -6.28 10.51
C GLU A 58 3.61 -6.23 11.27
N TYR A 59 2.49 -6.30 10.55
CA TYR A 59 1.16 -6.33 11.14
C TYR A 59 0.21 -7.20 10.30
N TYR A 60 -0.21 -8.33 10.88
CA TYR A 60 -1.17 -9.25 10.27
C TYR A 60 -2.57 -9.01 10.82
N ILE A 61 -3.55 -8.97 9.92
CA ILE A 61 -4.97 -8.90 10.27
C ILE A 61 -5.57 -10.25 9.90
N THR A 62 -5.97 -11.03 10.91
CA THR A 62 -6.78 -12.24 10.72
C THR A 62 -8.26 -11.85 10.80
N PRO A 63 -9.15 -12.54 10.07
CA PRO A 63 -10.59 -12.44 10.28
C PRO A 63 -11.00 -12.73 11.72
#